data_AF-A0A0U5GRT0-F1
#
_entry.id   AF-A0A0U5GRT0-F1
#
_cell.length_a   1.000
_cell.length_b   1.000
_cell.length_c   1.000
_cell.angle_alpha   90.00
_cell.angle_beta   90.00
_cell.angle_gamma   90.00
#
_symmetry.space_group_name_H-M   'P 1'
#
loop_
_entity.id
_entity.type
_entity.pdbx_description
1 polymer ?
#
loop_
_entity_poly.entity_id
_entity_poly.type
_entity_poly.pdbx_seq_one_letter_code
_entity_poly.pdbx_strand_id
1 'polypeptide(L)'
;MDQQAGPVRYPSRVYQPFVLRPEILPRTDILDELIRRAHHFRIVAVTAPQGSGKTQLMRLLANVLLAHTKPVHVITGWPQDGIQGGWENYLISQTGYNGNYWLSYEAYLLLDEAQHTYWDQDFHERFFAKIQPESAPCVILFASHGLEPILGDLNSIQSFTPTGKGIGLHWDIPQSPCRSVGLLFRRYEADNFIARYHFARSSPAPTDEMKEGFFQCTNGNIGMLTALLDILFYWRGFVNKPNSFQWPIVTQALFIDLPALFQTMHDGLGIRTGLGLPHSNDLATTWELLDLAVASNGLYLDRLDPDSKQILSLIWRYGWLLPQNSKFGLRFVFASPMHRWYFYHMLHPLWESGQEGLLHRVSQALRAGQFTAHITWKHHY
;
A
#
# COMPACT_ATOMS: atom_id res chain seq x y z
N MET A 1 -19.74 20.56 -45.93
CA MET A 1 -20.37 20.18 -44.64
C MET A 1 -19.24 19.76 -43.72
N ASP A 2 -18.65 20.74 -43.04
CA ASP A 2 -17.58 20.48 -42.07
C ASP A 2 -18.22 19.87 -40.83
N GLN A 3 -18.03 18.56 -40.65
CA GLN A 3 -18.23 17.94 -39.36
C GLN A 3 -17.20 18.56 -38.42
N GLN A 4 -17.65 19.46 -37.54
CA GLN A 4 -16.85 19.92 -36.41
C GLN A 4 -16.46 18.69 -35.60
N ALA A 5 -15.22 18.23 -35.78
CA ALA A 5 -14.62 17.22 -34.93
C ALA A 5 -14.70 17.76 -33.50
N GLY A 6 -15.42 17.02 -32.64
CA GLY A 6 -15.48 17.35 -31.22
C GLY A 6 -14.07 17.51 -30.62
N PRO A 7 -13.94 18.19 -29.48
CA PRO A 7 -12.63 18.42 -28.87
C PRO A 7 -11.90 17.08 -28.68
N VAL A 8 -10.69 16.99 -29.25
CA VAL A 8 -9.84 15.79 -29.14
C VAL A 8 -9.60 15.49 -27.66
N ARG A 9 -10.10 14.36 -27.19
CA ARG A 9 -9.90 13.90 -25.81
C ARG A 9 -8.75 12.92 -25.76
N TYR A 10 -7.68 13.32 -25.07
CA TYR A 10 -6.55 12.43 -24.81
C TYR A 10 -6.84 11.46 -23.65
N PRO A 11 -6.43 10.18 -23.76
CA PRO A 11 -6.80 9.13 -22.79
C PRO A 11 -6.41 9.42 -21.35
N SER A 12 -5.21 9.96 -21.12
CA SER A 12 -4.71 10.22 -19.77
C SER A 12 -5.25 11.50 -19.14
N ARG A 13 -5.78 12.43 -19.95
CA ARG A 13 -6.13 13.75 -19.44
C ARG A 13 -7.39 13.67 -18.60
N VAL A 14 -7.28 14.13 -17.36
CA VAL A 14 -8.42 14.22 -16.46
C VAL A 14 -9.19 15.52 -16.77
N TYR A 15 -10.46 15.38 -17.14
CA TYR A 15 -11.34 16.52 -17.44
C TYR A 15 -12.44 16.71 -16.40
N GLN A 16 -12.75 15.66 -15.64
CA GLN A 16 -13.79 15.64 -14.63
C GLN A 16 -13.30 14.87 -13.40
N PRO A 17 -13.77 15.23 -12.20
CA PRO A 17 -13.40 14.51 -10.99
C PRO A 17 -13.76 13.03 -11.08
N PHE A 18 -12.87 12.18 -10.58
CA PHE A 18 -13.16 10.78 -10.33
C PHE A 18 -14.31 10.67 -9.32
N VAL A 19 -15.27 9.78 -9.62
CA VAL A 19 -16.33 9.43 -8.68
C VAL A 19 -15.73 8.62 -7.54
N LEU A 20 -15.91 9.10 -6.31
CA LEU A 20 -15.42 8.47 -5.09
C LEU A 20 -16.56 7.80 -4.34
N ARG A 21 -16.28 6.67 -3.69
CA ARG A 21 -17.26 6.01 -2.83
C ARG A 21 -17.50 6.83 -1.55
N PRO A 22 -18.70 6.79 -0.96
CA PRO A 22 -19.04 7.58 0.23
C PRO A 22 -18.12 7.34 1.44
N GLU A 23 -17.58 6.13 1.57
CA GLU A 23 -16.67 5.75 2.66
C GLU A 23 -15.26 6.33 2.51
N ILE A 24 -14.88 6.85 1.34
CA ILE A 24 -13.53 7.40 1.12
C ILE A 24 -13.35 8.70 1.92
N LEU A 25 -12.26 8.76 2.67
CA LEU A 25 -11.88 9.94 3.44
C LEU A 25 -11.13 10.96 2.56
N PRO A 26 -11.34 12.27 2.76
CA PRO A 26 -10.67 13.31 1.97
C PRO A 26 -9.15 13.33 2.09
N ARG A 27 -8.60 12.93 3.25
CA ARG A 27 -7.15 12.77 3.46
C ARG A 27 -6.32 14.03 3.13
N THR A 28 -6.84 15.21 3.45
CA THR A 28 -6.26 16.52 3.05
C THR A 28 -4.79 16.68 3.45
N ASP A 29 -4.42 16.29 4.67
CA ASP A 29 -3.04 16.41 5.18
C ASP A 29 -1.99 15.75 4.25
N ILE A 30 -2.26 14.54 3.76
CA ILE A 30 -1.34 13.81 2.88
C ILE A 30 -1.40 14.35 1.45
N LEU A 31 -2.55 14.85 0.99
CA LEU A 31 -2.69 15.47 -0.33
C LEU A 31 -1.92 16.79 -0.41
N ASP A 32 -2.08 17.66 0.57
CA ASP A 32 -1.36 18.93 0.65
C ASP A 32 0.15 18.71 0.70
N GLU A 33 0.57 17.73 1.50
CA GLU A 33 1.97 17.36 1.62
C GLU A 33 2.52 16.73 0.33
N LEU A 34 1.72 15.93 -0.39
CA LEU A 34 2.08 15.39 -1.71
C LEU A 34 2.30 16.50 -2.73
N ILE A 35 1.37 17.44 -2.82
CA ILE A 35 1.45 18.58 -3.73
C ILE A 35 2.69 19.40 -3.40
N ARG A 36 2.92 19.71 -2.12
CA ARG A 36 4.08 20.46 -1.65
C ARG A 36 5.39 19.74 -2.02
N ARG A 37 5.50 18.43 -1.79
CA ARG A 37 6.66 17.62 -2.17
C ARG A 37 6.84 17.57 -3.68
N ALA A 38 5.76 17.45 -4.46
CA ALA A 38 5.82 17.41 -5.92
C ALA A 38 6.34 18.73 -6.50
N HIS A 39 5.97 19.87 -5.92
CA HIS A 39 6.54 21.16 -6.30
C HIS A 39 8.01 21.31 -5.91
N HIS A 40 8.42 20.75 -4.77
CA HIS A 40 9.79 20.89 -4.28
C HIS A 40 10.77 19.96 -5.00
N PHE A 41 10.39 18.68 -5.21
CA PHE A 41 11.27 17.65 -5.77
C PHE A 41 11.04 17.38 -7.26
N ARG A 42 9.92 17.85 -7.83
CA ARG A 42 9.42 17.57 -9.20
C ARG A 42 9.09 16.12 -9.51
N ILE A 43 9.68 15.16 -8.79
CA ILE A 43 9.32 13.75 -8.82
C ILE A 43 9.15 13.24 -7.39
N VAL A 44 7.99 12.64 -7.12
CA VAL A 44 7.64 12.09 -5.81
C VAL A 44 7.10 10.69 -5.96
N ALA A 45 7.52 9.79 -5.08
CA ALA A 45 7.04 8.41 -5.08
C ALA A 45 6.06 8.16 -3.92
N VAL A 46 5.01 7.39 -4.18
CA VAL A 46 4.06 6.87 -3.20
C VAL A 46 4.15 5.35 -3.26
N THR A 47 4.89 4.77 -2.32
CA THR A 47 5.22 3.34 -2.29
C THR A 47 4.56 2.64 -1.12
N ALA A 48 3.77 1.62 -1.42
CA ALA A 48 3.19 0.75 -0.40
C ALA A 48 2.68 -0.54 -1.04
N PRO A 49 2.52 -1.63 -0.28
CA PRO A 49 1.92 -2.85 -0.76
C PRO A 49 0.59 -2.60 -1.46
N GLN A 50 0.22 -3.49 -2.37
CA GLN A 50 -1.06 -3.41 -3.06
C GLN A 50 -2.21 -3.49 -2.02
N GLY A 51 -3.37 -2.90 -2.32
CA GLY A 51 -4.47 -2.78 -1.34
C GLY A 51 -4.30 -1.67 -0.29
N SER A 52 -3.15 -0.99 -0.21
CA SER A 52 -2.92 0.11 0.77
C SER A 52 -3.63 1.43 0.43
N GLY A 53 -4.51 1.47 -0.57
CA GLY A 53 -5.28 2.68 -0.94
C GLY A 53 -4.56 3.69 -1.85
N LYS A 54 -3.41 3.34 -2.45
CA LYS A 54 -2.63 4.21 -3.35
C LYS A 54 -3.45 4.79 -4.51
N THR A 55 -4.11 3.92 -5.28
CA THR A 55 -4.98 4.33 -6.40
C THR A 55 -6.11 5.26 -5.94
N GLN A 56 -6.66 5.06 -4.73
CA GLN A 56 -7.68 5.97 -4.20
C GLN A 56 -7.08 7.32 -3.80
N LEU A 57 -5.87 7.33 -3.22
CA LEU A 57 -5.15 8.57 -2.94
C LEU A 57 -4.82 9.33 -4.24
N MET A 58 -4.43 8.60 -5.30
CA MET A 58 -4.19 9.18 -6.63
C MET A 58 -5.44 9.82 -7.22
N ARG A 59 -6.61 9.17 -7.11
CA ARG A 59 -7.90 9.74 -7.54
C ARG A 59 -8.28 10.99 -6.72
N LEU A 60 -8.12 10.94 -5.40
CA LEU A 60 -8.33 12.09 -4.52
C LEU A 60 -7.41 13.26 -4.93
N LEU A 61 -6.13 12.97 -5.16
CA LEU A 61 -5.16 13.96 -5.58
C LEU A 61 -5.51 14.57 -6.94
N ALA A 62 -5.86 13.74 -7.92
CA ALA A 62 -6.30 14.22 -9.23
C ALA A 62 -7.51 15.15 -9.09
N ASN A 63 -8.50 14.81 -8.25
CA ASN A 63 -9.66 15.67 -8.00
C ASN A 63 -9.28 17.02 -7.41
N VAL A 64 -8.33 17.07 -6.47
CA VAL A 64 -7.82 18.33 -5.90
C VAL A 64 -7.04 19.13 -6.96
N LEU A 65 -6.21 18.45 -7.75
CA LEU A 65 -5.41 19.09 -8.80
C LEU A 65 -6.25 19.62 -9.96
N LEU A 66 -7.42 19.04 -10.24
CA LEU A 66 -8.35 19.57 -11.25
C LEU A 66 -8.85 20.99 -10.96
N ALA A 67 -8.84 21.41 -9.69
CA ALA A 67 -9.17 22.79 -9.33
C ALA A 67 -8.03 23.78 -9.68
N HIS A 68 -6.85 23.29 -10.05
CA HIS A 68 -5.71 24.10 -10.46
C HIS A 68 -5.74 24.38 -11.97
N THR A 69 -4.95 25.35 -12.42
CA THR A 69 -4.86 25.75 -13.83
C THR A 69 -4.06 24.79 -14.72
N LYS A 70 -3.24 23.93 -14.11
CA LYS A 70 -2.33 23.02 -14.83
C LYS A 70 -3.07 21.76 -15.30
N PRO A 71 -2.77 21.24 -16.50
CA PRO A 71 -3.28 19.95 -16.94
C PRO A 71 -2.88 18.81 -15.99
N VAL A 72 -3.82 17.90 -15.74
CA VAL A 72 -3.60 16.69 -14.93
C VAL A 72 -3.73 15.48 -15.84
N HIS A 73 -2.67 14.67 -15.88
CA HIS A 73 -2.60 13.43 -16.63
C HIS A 73 -2.48 12.25 -15.67
N VAL A 74 -3.34 11.26 -15.83
CA VAL A 74 -3.30 9.98 -15.10
C VAL A 74 -3.06 8.87 -16.12
N ILE A 75 -1.97 8.12 -15.95
CA ILE A 75 -1.68 6.91 -16.74
C ILE A 75 -1.65 5.74 -15.77
N THR A 76 -2.37 4.67 -16.08
CA THR A 76 -2.40 3.44 -15.28
C THR A 76 -1.65 2.33 -16.01
N GLY A 77 -0.58 1.84 -15.39
CA GLY A 77 0.33 0.86 -15.97
C GLY A 77 1.23 1.42 -17.07
N TRP A 78 2.08 0.54 -17.61
CA TRP A 78 3.07 0.89 -18.64
C TRP A 78 3.31 -0.34 -19.54
N PRO A 79 2.52 -0.49 -20.62
CA PRO A 79 2.45 -1.74 -21.37
C PRO A 79 3.68 -1.94 -22.27
N GLN A 80 4.41 -3.05 -22.08
CA GLN A 80 5.58 -3.36 -22.90
C GLN A 80 5.26 -3.45 -24.40
N ASP A 81 4.20 -4.18 -24.75
CA ASP A 81 3.81 -4.36 -26.15
C ASP A 81 3.10 -3.13 -26.75
N GLY A 82 2.63 -2.21 -25.89
CA GLY A 82 1.86 -1.04 -26.27
C GLY A 82 2.69 0.20 -26.58
N ILE A 83 3.99 0.19 -26.28
CA ILE A 83 4.91 1.32 -26.47
C ILE A 83 5.71 1.08 -27.76
N GLN A 84 4.99 1.00 -28.88
CA GLN A 84 5.63 0.92 -30.20
C GLN A 84 6.19 2.29 -30.58
N GLY A 85 7.51 2.35 -30.78
CA GLY A 85 8.22 3.58 -31.15
C GLY A 85 8.73 4.42 -29.96
N GLY A 86 8.80 3.87 -28.75
CA GLY A 86 9.42 4.52 -27.59
C GLY A 86 8.45 5.31 -26.70
N TRP A 87 8.91 5.62 -25.48
CA TRP A 87 8.09 6.27 -24.46
C TRP A 87 7.61 7.66 -24.88
N GLU A 88 8.35 8.38 -25.73
CA GLU A 88 7.97 9.71 -26.20
C GLU A 88 6.67 9.66 -27.02
N ASN A 89 6.58 8.68 -27.93
CA ASN A 89 5.41 8.45 -28.76
C ASN A 89 4.23 7.95 -27.93
N TYR A 90 4.50 7.10 -26.94
CA TYR A 90 3.47 6.67 -26.01
C TYR A 90 2.91 7.86 -25.21
N LEU A 91 3.75 8.72 -24.62
CA LEU A 91 3.28 9.92 -23.93
C LEU A 91 2.49 10.84 -24.85
N ILE A 92 2.90 11.02 -26.12
CA ILE A 92 2.11 11.77 -27.12
C ILE A 92 0.72 11.16 -27.28
N SER A 93 0.64 9.84 -27.46
CA SER A 93 -0.64 9.14 -27.62
C SER A 93 -1.54 9.30 -26.38
N GLN A 94 -0.95 9.30 -25.19
CA GLN A 94 -1.69 9.37 -23.93
C GLN A 94 -2.13 10.79 -23.59
N THR A 95 -1.33 11.79 -23.93
CA THR A 95 -1.44 13.14 -23.35
C THR A 95 -1.73 14.22 -24.38
N GLY A 96 -1.43 13.94 -25.66
CA GLY A 96 -1.48 14.90 -26.74
C GLY A 96 -0.30 15.86 -26.82
N TYR A 97 0.65 15.75 -25.89
CA TYR A 97 1.81 16.63 -25.82
C TYR A 97 3.07 15.90 -26.28
N ASN A 98 3.94 16.60 -27.02
CA ASN A 98 5.18 16.03 -27.54
C ASN A 98 6.07 15.49 -26.41
N GLY A 99 6.30 14.17 -26.40
CA GLY A 99 7.14 13.44 -25.46
C GLY A 99 8.49 14.12 -25.18
N ASN A 100 9.14 14.62 -26.23
CA ASN A 100 10.45 15.26 -26.15
C ASN A 100 10.44 16.62 -25.43
N TYR A 101 9.29 17.28 -25.34
CA TYR A 101 9.14 18.59 -24.69
C TYR A 101 8.50 18.49 -23.31
N TRP A 102 8.28 17.29 -22.77
CA TRP A 102 7.63 17.12 -21.47
C TRP A 102 8.36 17.81 -20.32
N LEU A 103 9.69 17.97 -20.39
CA LEU A 103 10.48 18.64 -19.34
C LEU A 103 10.14 20.14 -19.19
N SER A 104 9.58 20.76 -20.23
CA SER A 104 9.09 22.15 -20.20
C SER A 104 7.56 22.25 -20.12
N TYR A 105 6.85 21.12 -20.08
CA TYR A 105 5.40 21.11 -19.98
C TYR A 105 4.95 21.27 -18.53
N GLU A 106 4.31 22.39 -18.24
CA GLU A 106 3.77 22.69 -16.91
C GLU A 106 2.48 21.89 -16.66
N ALA A 107 2.64 20.64 -16.22
CA ALA A 107 1.54 19.71 -15.97
C ALA A 107 1.83 18.79 -14.78
N TYR A 108 0.78 18.14 -14.27
CA TYR A 108 0.90 17.02 -13.36
C TYR A 108 0.83 15.70 -14.13
N LEU A 109 1.78 14.80 -13.89
CA LEU A 109 1.79 13.44 -14.39
C LEU A 109 1.69 12.47 -13.23
N LEU A 110 0.54 11.82 -13.09
CA LEU A 110 0.26 10.80 -12.10
C LEU A 110 0.39 9.43 -12.78
N LEU A 111 1.39 8.64 -12.39
CA LEU A 111 1.58 7.28 -12.89
C LEU A 111 1.12 6.27 -11.84
N ASP A 112 0.02 5.58 -12.11
CA ASP A 112 -0.48 4.49 -11.27
C ASP A 112 0.12 3.15 -11.71
N GLU A 113 0.43 2.29 -10.75
CA GLU A 113 1.24 1.07 -10.95
C GLU A 113 2.58 1.38 -11.67
N ALA A 114 3.27 2.43 -11.21
CA ALA A 114 4.50 2.95 -11.82
C ALA A 114 5.64 1.93 -11.88
N GLN A 115 5.60 0.85 -11.08
CA GLN A 115 6.56 -0.25 -11.22
C GLN A 115 6.55 -0.91 -12.60
N HIS A 116 5.45 -0.80 -13.35
CA HIS A 116 5.38 -1.33 -14.71
C HIS A 116 6.32 -0.59 -15.67
N THR A 117 6.87 0.56 -15.28
CA THR A 117 7.86 1.29 -16.08
C THR A 117 9.27 0.68 -16.01
N TYR A 118 9.55 -0.27 -15.10
CA TYR A 118 10.93 -0.71 -14.82
C TYR A 118 11.63 -1.40 -15.98
N TRP A 119 10.89 -1.99 -16.91
CA TRP A 119 11.47 -2.59 -18.11
C TRP A 119 11.93 -1.53 -19.12
N ASP A 120 11.41 -0.30 -19.04
CA ASP A 120 11.66 0.79 -19.99
C ASP A 120 12.83 1.64 -19.53
N GLN A 121 14.04 1.12 -19.64
CA GLN A 121 15.27 1.80 -19.21
C GLN A 121 15.44 3.17 -19.89
N ASP A 122 15.04 3.29 -21.16
CA ASP A 122 15.15 4.55 -21.92
C ASP A 122 14.28 5.65 -21.30
N PHE A 123 13.05 5.33 -20.88
CA PHE A 123 12.19 6.27 -20.15
C PHE A 123 12.83 6.76 -18.85
N HIS A 124 13.48 5.87 -18.10
CA HIS A 124 14.13 6.25 -16.85
C HIS A 124 15.33 7.15 -17.06
N GLU A 125 16.21 6.80 -18.00
CA GLU A 125 17.45 7.53 -18.27
C GLU A 125 17.20 8.87 -18.99
N ARG A 126 16.22 8.93 -19.89
CA ARG A 126 16.00 10.10 -20.75
C ARG A 126 14.88 11.00 -20.27
N PHE A 127 13.93 10.50 -19.48
CA PHE A 127 12.88 11.32 -18.87
C PHE A 127 13.13 11.55 -17.38
N PHE A 128 13.06 10.51 -16.54
CA PHE A 128 13.11 10.70 -15.08
C PHE A 128 14.45 11.29 -14.61
N ALA A 129 15.59 10.78 -15.09
CA ALA A 129 16.91 11.28 -14.70
C ALA A 129 17.16 12.75 -15.12
N LYS A 130 16.39 13.27 -16.08
CA LYS A 130 16.48 14.67 -16.55
C LYS A 130 15.57 15.63 -15.79
N ILE A 131 14.67 15.13 -14.94
CA ILE A 131 13.83 15.98 -14.10
C ILE A 131 14.70 16.57 -12.98
N GLN A 132 14.77 17.90 -12.96
CA GLN A 132 15.49 18.71 -11.99
C GLN A 132 14.51 19.59 -11.21
N PRO A 133 14.88 20.17 -10.05
CA PRO A 133 14.01 21.06 -9.28
C PRO A 133 13.39 22.22 -10.09
N GLU A 134 14.08 22.66 -11.14
CA GLU A 134 13.68 23.74 -12.06
C GLU A 134 12.78 23.26 -13.21
N SER A 135 12.64 21.94 -13.41
CA SER A 135 11.78 21.38 -14.46
C SER A 135 10.32 21.78 -14.26
N ALA A 136 9.59 21.94 -15.36
CA ALA A 136 8.19 22.34 -15.33
C ALA A 136 7.23 21.26 -14.77
N PRO A 137 7.32 19.98 -15.18
CA PRO A 137 6.34 18.99 -14.77
C PRO A 137 6.47 18.62 -13.29
N CYS A 138 5.35 18.20 -12.71
CA CYS A 138 5.28 17.57 -11.40
C CYS A 138 4.84 16.11 -11.58
N VAL A 139 5.77 15.18 -11.38
CA VAL A 139 5.56 13.74 -11.56
C VAL A 139 5.33 13.08 -10.21
N ILE A 140 4.26 12.29 -10.11
CA ILE A 140 3.92 11.54 -8.90
C ILE A 140 3.70 10.08 -9.26
N LEU A 141 4.55 9.21 -8.72
CA LEU A 141 4.59 7.79 -9.00
C LEU A 141 3.88 7.02 -7.90
N PHE A 142 2.87 6.22 -8.22
CA PHE A 142 2.24 5.31 -7.28
C PHE A 142 2.70 3.89 -7.60
N ALA A 143 3.47 3.28 -6.71
CA ALA A 143 4.07 1.97 -6.96
C ALA A 143 3.81 0.99 -5.80
N SER A 144 3.58 -0.27 -6.15
CA SER A 144 3.28 -1.32 -5.17
C SER A 144 4.52 -1.87 -4.48
N HIS A 145 5.69 -1.71 -5.10
CA HIS A 145 6.98 -2.12 -4.56
C HIS A 145 8.07 -1.09 -4.88
N GLY A 146 9.22 -1.22 -4.20
CA GLY A 146 10.32 -0.26 -4.28
C GLY A 146 10.67 0.11 -5.71
N LEU A 147 10.81 1.42 -5.95
CA LEU A 147 11.44 1.96 -7.16
C LEU A 147 12.94 1.69 -7.02
N GLU A 148 13.42 0.55 -7.53
CA GLU A 148 14.85 0.39 -7.86
C GLU A 148 15.28 1.54 -8.80
N PRO A 149 16.54 1.97 -8.74
CA PRO A 149 16.98 3.29 -8.29
C PRO A 149 16.67 4.43 -9.28
N ILE A 150 15.39 4.79 -9.44
CA ILE A 150 14.99 6.06 -10.08
C ILE A 150 15.43 7.27 -9.23
N LEU A 151 15.66 7.06 -7.93
CA LEU A 151 15.90 8.12 -6.94
C LEU A 151 17.34 8.19 -6.39
N GLY A 152 18.24 7.30 -6.82
CA GLY A 152 19.68 7.34 -6.50
C GLY A 152 20.31 6.00 -6.08
N ASP A 153 21.45 5.71 -6.74
CA ASP A 153 22.53 4.75 -6.49
C ASP A 153 22.25 3.22 -6.44
N LEU A 154 22.82 2.51 -7.41
CA LEU A 154 22.60 1.10 -7.75
C LEU A 154 23.30 0.09 -6.83
N ASN A 155 24.05 0.53 -5.81
CA ASN A 155 25.06 -0.33 -5.20
C ASN A 155 24.97 -0.56 -3.69
N SER A 156 23.86 -0.25 -3.00
CA SER A 156 23.81 -0.63 -1.59
C SER A 156 22.42 -0.84 -1.01
N ILE A 157 22.36 -1.89 -0.21
CA ILE A 157 21.51 -2.07 0.98
C ILE A 157 21.51 -0.81 1.90
N GLN A 158 22.25 0.28 1.61
CA GLN A 158 22.15 1.55 2.35
C GLN A 158 21.10 2.51 1.74
N SER A 159 20.60 2.25 0.53
CA SER A 159 19.50 3.00 -0.12
C SER A 159 18.12 2.77 0.51
N PHE A 160 18.01 1.90 1.54
CA PHE A 160 16.79 1.76 2.35
C PHE A 160 16.44 3.03 3.15
N THR A 161 17.28 4.06 3.13
CA THR A 161 17.00 5.33 3.80
C THR A 161 15.98 6.15 3.00
N PRO A 162 14.84 6.54 3.60
CA PRO A 162 13.88 7.41 2.95
C PRO A 162 14.50 8.77 2.64
N THR A 163 14.70 9.07 1.36
CA THR A 163 15.36 10.29 0.86
C THR A 163 14.51 11.56 0.99
N GLY A 164 13.42 11.56 1.76
CA GLY A 164 12.45 12.68 1.82
C GLY A 164 11.51 12.78 0.61
N LYS A 165 11.94 12.23 -0.53
CA LYS A 165 11.24 12.29 -1.83
C LYS A 165 10.02 11.36 -1.94
N GLY A 166 9.81 10.48 -0.95
CA GLY A 166 8.77 9.45 -0.99
C GLY A 166 7.77 9.48 0.17
N ILE A 167 6.56 9.00 -0.09
CA ILE A 167 5.51 8.67 0.88
C ILE A 167 5.21 7.17 0.75
N GLY A 168 4.63 6.58 1.79
CA GLY A 168 4.41 5.16 1.95
C GLY A 168 3.76 4.90 3.30
N LEU A 169 3.81 3.68 3.83
CA LEU A 169 2.91 3.33 4.94
C LEU A 169 3.21 4.09 6.24
N HIS A 170 4.48 4.22 6.61
CA HIS A 170 4.93 4.97 7.78
C HIS A 170 6.29 5.61 7.48
N TRP A 171 6.34 6.94 7.35
CA TRP A 171 7.61 7.65 7.12
C TRP A 171 7.79 8.81 8.07
N ASP A 172 8.33 8.50 9.25
CA ASP A 172 9.03 9.51 10.01
C ASP A 172 10.45 9.62 9.45
N ILE A 173 10.72 10.74 8.78
CA ILE A 173 12.05 11.09 8.28
C ILE A 173 12.59 12.15 9.23
N PRO A 174 13.42 11.78 10.22
CA PRO A 174 14.10 12.77 11.04
C PRO A 174 14.88 13.70 10.10
N GLN A 175 14.72 15.01 10.26
CA GLN A 175 15.45 16.07 9.53
C GLN A 175 14.97 16.37 8.09
N SER A 176 13.83 15.85 7.62
CA SER A 176 13.24 16.35 6.38
C SER A 176 12.53 17.69 6.60
N PRO A 177 12.60 18.67 5.66
CA PRO A 177 11.72 19.84 5.69
C PRO A 177 10.23 19.46 5.46
N CYS A 178 9.97 18.19 5.17
CA CYS A 178 8.66 17.66 4.85
C CYS A 178 7.93 17.13 6.08
N ARG A 179 6.61 17.31 6.14
CA ARG A 179 5.80 16.73 7.22
C ARG A 179 5.79 15.20 7.09
N SER A 180 5.88 14.51 8.22
CA SER A 180 5.65 13.06 8.27
C SER A 180 4.17 12.76 7.99
N VAL A 181 3.93 12.14 6.85
CA VAL A 181 2.61 11.65 6.42
C VAL A 181 2.76 10.21 5.90
N GLY A 182 1.72 9.41 6.11
CA GLY A 182 1.73 7.98 5.76
C GLY A 182 0.41 7.51 5.20
N LEU A 183 0.46 6.39 4.48
CA LEU A 183 -0.71 5.75 3.87
C LEU A 183 -1.58 5.01 4.89
N LEU A 184 -1.02 4.59 6.03
CA LEU A 184 -1.83 4.05 7.12
C LEU A 184 -2.75 5.14 7.67
N PHE A 185 -3.97 4.74 8.01
CA PHE A 185 -4.88 5.58 8.75
C PHE A 185 -4.35 5.80 10.16
N ARG A 186 -4.28 7.06 10.57
CA ARG A 186 -4.24 7.42 11.99
C ARG A 186 -5.53 6.95 12.65
N ARG A 187 -5.51 6.86 13.98
CA ARG A 187 -6.65 6.34 14.73
C ARG A 187 -7.98 7.00 14.36
N TYR A 188 -8.03 8.33 14.41
CA TYR A 188 -9.25 9.07 14.09
C TYR A 188 -9.71 8.86 12.64
N GLU A 189 -8.79 8.62 11.69
CA GLU A 189 -9.13 8.30 10.30
C GLU A 189 -9.77 6.93 10.20
N ALA A 190 -9.20 5.91 10.87
CA ALA A 190 -9.77 4.58 10.90
C ALA A 190 -11.19 4.58 11.48
N ASP A 191 -11.40 5.29 12.59
CA ASP A 191 -12.72 5.42 13.23
C ASP A 191 -13.76 6.06 12.30
N ASN A 192 -13.37 7.13 11.60
CA ASN A 192 -14.23 7.82 10.64
C ASN A 192 -14.54 6.94 9.43
N PHE A 193 -13.52 6.24 8.90
CA PHE A 193 -13.69 5.30 7.80
C PHE A 193 -14.69 4.20 8.17
N ILE A 194 -14.53 3.55 9.32
CA ILE A 194 -15.44 2.47 9.78
C ILE A 194 -16.86 3.02 9.94
N ALA A 195 -17.04 4.19 10.54
CA ALA A 195 -18.36 4.82 10.69
C ALA A 195 -19.03 5.10 9.33
N ARG A 196 -18.30 5.66 8.36
CA ARG A 196 -18.81 5.89 7.01
C ARG A 196 -19.10 4.59 6.26
N TYR A 197 -18.30 3.56 6.48
CA TYR A 197 -18.48 2.24 5.88
C TYR A 197 -19.81 1.60 6.28
N HIS A 198 -20.15 1.70 7.57
CA HIS A 198 -21.43 1.28 8.11
C HIS A 198 -22.59 2.11 7.56
N PHE A 199 -22.44 3.43 7.55
CA PHE A 199 -23.45 4.34 7.00
C PHE A 199 -23.77 4.03 5.54
N ALA A 200 -22.72 3.82 4.71
CA ALA A 200 -22.86 3.50 3.29
C ALA A 200 -23.59 2.16 3.04
N ARG A 201 -23.62 1.27 4.03
CA ARG A 201 -24.31 -0.03 3.98
C ARG A 201 -25.63 -0.05 4.77
N SER A 202 -26.10 1.11 5.24
CA SER A 202 -27.30 1.23 6.08
C SER A 202 -27.23 0.32 7.33
N SER A 203 -26.02 0.12 7.86
CA SER A 203 -25.77 -0.70 9.03
C SER A 203 -25.83 0.15 10.31
N PRO A 204 -26.21 -0.45 11.47
CA PRO A 204 -26.08 0.19 12.77
C PRO A 204 -24.69 0.80 12.99
N ALA A 205 -24.64 1.91 13.74
CA ALA A 205 -23.40 2.58 14.04
C ALA A 205 -22.42 1.63 14.78
N PRO A 206 -21.14 1.60 14.38
CA PRO A 206 -20.14 0.77 15.04
C PRO A 206 -19.85 1.31 16.44
N THR A 207 -19.67 0.40 17.40
CA THR A 207 -19.26 0.73 18.77
C THR A 207 -17.80 1.18 18.82
N ASP A 208 -17.41 1.95 19.85
CA ASP A 208 -16.01 2.39 19.98
C ASP A 208 -15.05 1.22 20.26
N GLU A 209 -15.52 0.18 20.97
CA GLU A 209 -14.79 -1.08 21.14
C GLU A 209 -14.54 -1.78 19.80
N MET A 210 -15.52 -1.80 18.90
CA MET A 210 -15.38 -2.39 17.57
C MET A 210 -14.35 -1.62 16.74
N LYS A 211 -14.41 -0.29 16.76
CA LYS A 211 -13.42 0.57 16.09
C LYS A 211 -12.02 0.34 16.67
N GLU A 212 -11.91 0.20 17.99
CA GLU A 212 -10.67 -0.13 18.68
C GLU A 212 -10.08 -1.44 18.20
N GLY A 213 -10.88 -2.49 18.22
CA GLY A 213 -10.49 -3.80 17.78
C GLY A 213 -10.00 -3.84 16.34
N PHE A 214 -10.73 -3.21 15.41
CA PHE A 214 -10.31 -3.11 14.02
C PHE A 214 -9.02 -2.32 13.85
N PHE A 215 -8.88 -1.19 14.53
CA PHE A 215 -7.63 -0.43 14.45
C PHE A 215 -6.45 -1.23 14.98
N GLN A 216 -6.60 -1.93 16.11
CA GLN A 216 -5.52 -2.74 16.70
C GLN A 216 -5.10 -3.91 15.78
N CYS A 217 -6.03 -4.59 15.11
CA CYS A 217 -5.69 -5.73 14.25
C CYS A 217 -5.15 -5.31 12.86
N THR A 218 -5.56 -4.14 12.37
CA THR A 218 -5.19 -3.63 11.04
C THR A 218 -4.11 -2.56 11.05
N ASN A 219 -3.81 -1.97 12.21
CA ASN A 219 -2.90 -0.84 12.34
C ASN A 219 -3.22 0.32 11.36
N GLY A 220 -4.52 0.51 11.05
CA GLY A 220 -4.96 1.51 10.08
C GLY A 220 -4.71 1.16 8.60
N ASN A 221 -4.34 -0.08 8.27
CA ASN A 221 -4.24 -0.51 6.88
C ASN A 221 -5.64 -0.59 6.25
N ILE A 222 -5.93 0.31 5.31
CA ILE A 222 -7.25 0.43 4.66
C ILE A 222 -7.67 -0.83 3.91
N GLY A 223 -6.75 -1.54 3.25
CA GLY A 223 -7.03 -2.78 2.55
C GLY A 223 -7.51 -3.85 3.52
N MET A 224 -6.79 -4.01 4.63
CA MET A 224 -7.15 -4.96 5.69
C MET A 224 -8.46 -4.57 6.39
N LEU A 225 -8.68 -3.28 6.68
CA LEU A 225 -9.95 -2.79 7.24
C LEU A 225 -11.13 -3.13 6.32
N THR A 226 -10.99 -2.82 5.03
CA THR A 226 -12.02 -3.09 4.03
C THR A 226 -12.30 -4.59 3.94
N ALA A 227 -11.25 -5.42 3.86
CA ALA A 227 -11.39 -6.88 3.77
C ALA A 227 -12.13 -7.46 4.97
N LEU A 228 -11.75 -7.08 6.19
CA LEU A 228 -12.39 -7.58 7.41
C LEU A 228 -13.85 -7.11 7.52
N LEU A 229 -14.14 -5.85 7.17
CA LEU A 229 -15.50 -5.34 7.15
C LEU A 229 -16.34 -6.05 6.09
N ASP A 230 -15.83 -6.25 4.88
CA ASP A 230 -16.54 -6.97 3.83
C ASP A 230 -16.84 -8.42 4.23
N ILE A 231 -15.90 -9.13 4.86
CA ILE A 231 -16.15 -10.48 5.39
C ILE A 231 -17.25 -10.44 6.47
N LEU A 232 -17.18 -9.48 7.39
CA LEU A 232 -18.19 -9.30 8.44
C LEU A 232 -19.59 -9.07 7.85
N PHE A 233 -19.71 -8.21 6.84
CA PHE A 233 -20.97 -7.91 6.18
C PHE A 233 -21.45 -9.02 5.24
N TYR A 234 -20.54 -9.78 4.64
CA TYR A 234 -20.87 -10.91 3.79
C TYR A 234 -21.53 -12.04 4.57
N TRP A 235 -21.12 -12.24 5.83
CA TRP A 235 -21.78 -13.19 6.73
C TRP A 235 -23.15 -12.66 7.17
N ARG A 236 -24.15 -12.86 6.30
CA ARG A 236 -25.54 -12.37 6.39
C ARG A 236 -26.23 -12.61 7.74
N GLY A 237 -25.78 -13.56 8.55
CA GLY A 237 -26.28 -13.79 9.90
C GLY A 237 -25.92 -12.71 10.92
N PHE A 238 -24.99 -11.81 10.59
CA PHE A 238 -24.47 -10.78 11.50
C PHE A 238 -25.26 -9.47 11.44
N VAL A 239 -25.64 -9.01 10.25
CA VAL A 239 -26.23 -7.67 10.04
C VAL A 239 -27.63 -7.53 10.65
N ASN A 240 -28.36 -8.64 10.82
CA ASN A 240 -29.76 -8.63 11.26
C ASN A 240 -29.98 -8.88 12.76
N LYS A 241 -28.91 -9.03 13.56
CA LYS A 241 -29.04 -9.31 15.00
C LYS A 241 -28.87 -8.04 15.84
N PRO A 242 -29.76 -7.75 16.80
CA PRO A 242 -29.50 -6.69 17.77
C PRO A 242 -28.18 -6.98 18.51
N ASN A 243 -27.38 -5.95 18.74
CA ASN A 243 -26.05 -6.01 19.35
C ASN A 243 -24.95 -6.73 18.56
N SER A 244 -25.17 -7.10 17.29
CA SER A 244 -24.14 -7.80 16.52
C SER A 244 -22.80 -7.05 16.47
N PHE A 245 -22.80 -5.72 16.45
CA PHE A 245 -21.60 -4.89 16.36
C PHE A 245 -20.86 -4.63 17.68
N GLN A 246 -21.08 -5.46 18.71
CA GLN A 246 -20.21 -5.50 19.89
C GLN A 246 -18.93 -6.27 19.59
N TRP A 247 -17.78 -5.76 20.05
CA TRP A 247 -16.48 -6.35 19.71
C TRP A 247 -16.35 -7.84 20.05
N PRO A 248 -16.80 -8.35 21.21
CA PRO A 248 -16.71 -9.78 21.51
C PRO A 248 -17.46 -10.68 20.51
N ILE A 249 -18.58 -10.20 19.97
CA ILE A 249 -19.37 -10.93 18.97
C ILE A 249 -18.67 -10.86 17.60
N VAL A 250 -18.13 -9.69 17.24
CA VAL A 250 -17.36 -9.48 16.02
C VAL A 250 -16.12 -10.38 15.99
N THR A 251 -15.34 -10.42 17.08
CA THR A 251 -14.13 -11.27 17.16
C THR A 251 -14.48 -12.74 17.13
N GLN A 252 -15.54 -13.15 17.82
CA GLN A 252 -16.01 -14.52 17.78
C GLN A 252 -16.44 -14.90 16.36
N ALA A 253 -17.16 -14.03 15.65
CA ALA A 253 -17.51 -14.30 14.26
C ALA A 253 -16.24 -14.40 13.40
N LEU A 254 -15.41 -13.35 13.36
CA LEU A 254 -14.27 -13.25 12.42
C LEU A 254 -13.20 -14.31 12.67
N PHE A 255 -12.92 -14.64 13.93
CA PHE A 255 -11.74 -15.43 14.30
C PHE A 255 -12.08 -16.83 14.82
N ILE A 256 -13.33 -17.31 14.66
CA ILE A 256 -13.69 -18.69 15.00
C ILE A 256 -12.96 -19.71 14.12
N ASP A 257 -12.84 -19.39 12.83
CA ASP A 257 -12.18 -20.21 11.82
C ASP A 257 -11.15 -19.35 11.07
N LEU A 258 -9.95 -19.25 11.63
CA LEU A 258 -8.84 -18.50 11.04
C LEU A 258 -8.43 -19.03 9.65
N PRO A 259 -8.36 -20.35 9.41
CA PRO A 259 -8.16 -20.88 8.06
C PRO A 259 -9.20 -20.38 7.06
N ALA A 260 -10.49 -20.48 7.37
CA ALA A 260 -11.53 -19.99 6.46
C ALA A 260 -11.46 -18.47 6.26
N LEU A 261 -11.13 -17.71 7.30
CA LEU A 261 -10.90 -16.26 7.21
C LEU A 261 -9.76 -15.94 6.24
N PHE A 262 -8.59 -16.55 6.44
CA PHE A 262 -7.42 -16.29 5.61
C PHE A 262 -7.58 -16.81 4.18
N GLN A 263 -8.27 -17.93 4.00
CA GLN A 263 -8.66 -18.42 2.68
C GLN A 263 -9.58 -17.42 1.97
N THR A 264 -10.60 -16.88 2.67
CA THR A 264 -11.50 -15.85 2.12
C THR A 264 -10.75 -14.57 1.76
N MET A 265 -9.81 -14.15 2.61
CA MET A 265 -8.94 -13.01 2.35
C MET A 265 -7.99 -13.24 1.18
N HIS A 266 -7.52 -14.48 1.00
CA HIS A 266 -6.70 -14.90 -0.12
C HIS A 266 -7.50 -14.93 -1.41
N ASP A 267 -8.70 -15.53 -1.42
CA ASP A 267 -9.46 -15.79 -2.64
C ASP A 267 -10.23 -14.57 -3.18
N GLY A 268 -10.64 -13.64 -2.31
CA GLY A 268 -11.64 -12.64 -2.71
C GLY A 268 -11.35 -11.18 -2.41
N LEU A 269 -10.68 -10.83 -1.30
CA LEU A 269 -11.00 -9.54 -0.65
C LEU A 269 -9.85 -8.70 -0.09
N GLY A 270 -8.57 -9.08 -0.17
CA GLY A 270 -7.53 -8.08 0.13
C GLY A 270 -6.07 -8.50 0.21
N ILE A 271 -5.77 -9.78 0.52
CA ILE A 271 -4.38 -10.17 0.76
C ILE A 271 -3.67 -10.62 -0.53
N ARG A 272 -4.34 -11.34 -1.44
CA ARG A 272 -3.78 -11.64 -2.78
C ARG A 272 -3.45 -10.39 -3.58
N THR A 273 -4.29 -9.37 -3.49
CA THR A 273 -4.07 -8.06 -4.12
C THR A 273 -3.14 -7.17 -3.30
N GLY A 274 -2.23 -7.73 -2.50
CA GLY A 274 -1.43 -6.98 -1.54
C GLY A 274 -0.05 -7.58 -1.33
N LEU A 275 -0.01 -8.90 -1.21
CA LEU A 275 1.16 -9.70 -0.92
C LEU A 275 1.16 -10.86 -1.92
N GLY A 276 1.83 -10.70 -3.06
CA GLY A 276 2.09 -11.83 -3.96
C GLY A 276 2.81 -12.94 -3.21
N LEU A 277 2.61 -14.21 -3.58
CA LEU A 277 3.40 -15.31 -3.02
C LEU A 277 4.82 -15.30 -3.61
N PRO A 278 5.86 -15.73 -2.87
CA PRO A 278 7.16 -15.97 -3.48
C PRO A 278 6.99 -17.01 -4.59
N HIS A 279 7.52 -16.73 -5.79
CA HIS A 279 7.62 -17.73 -6.85
C HIS A 279 8.84 -18.65 -6.62
N SER A 280 8.80 -19.83 -7.23
CA SER A 280 9.22 -21.10 -6.64
C SER A 280 10.71 -21.41 -6.48
N ASN A 281 11.63 -20.50 -6.83
CA ASN A 281 13.05 -20.86 -6.88
C ASN A 281 13.88 -20.35 -5.68
N ASP A 282 13.41 -19.35 -4.93
CA ASP A 282 14.09 -18.83 -3.72
C ASP A 282 13.26 -19.04 -2.42
N LEU A 283 12.27 -19.94 -2.48
CA LEU A 283 11.24 -20.11 -1.45
C LEU A 283 11.80 -20.43 -0.06
N ALA A 284 12.73 -21.39 0.07
CA ALA A 284 13.12 -21.92 1.37
C ALA A 284 13.76 -20.85 2.28
N THR A 285 14.81 -20.20 1.80
CA THR A 285 15.52 -19.17 2.59
C THR A 285 14.69 -17.91 2.78
N THR A 286 13.83 -17.58 1.81
CA THR A 286 12.84 -16.50 1.93
C THR A 286 11.82 -16.81 3.03
N TRP A 287 11.34 -18.05 3.10
CA TRP A 287 10.40 -18.49 4.12
C TRP A 287 11.02 -18.54 5.51
N GLU A 288 12.27 -19.01 5.64
CA GLU A 288 13.00 -18.99 6.92
C GLU A 288 13.12 -17.57 7.47
N LEU A 289 13.49 -16.60 6.63
CA LEU A 289 13.62 -15.22 7.05
C LEU A 289 12.27 -14.59 7.38
N LEU A 290 11.20 -14.94 6.65
CA LEU A 290 9.84 -14.54 6.98
C LEU A 290 9.35 -15.17 8.28
N ASP A 291 9.68 -16.43 8.56
CA ASP A 291 9.33 -17.09 9.82
C ASP A 291 10.02 -16.43 11.00
N LEU A 292 11.31 -16.09 10.86
CA LEU A 292 12.03 -15.29 11.84
C LEU A 292 11.38 -13.92 12.06
N ALA A 293 10.93 -13.26 10.98
CA ALA A 293 10.21 -11.99 11.08
C ALA A 293 8.86 -12.15 11.80
N VAL A 294 8.12 -13.23 11.53
CA VAL A 294 6.88 -13.57 12.24
C VAL A 294 7.17 -13.81 13.71
N ALA A 295 8.19 -14.58 14.07
CA ALA A 295 8.54 -14.87 15.46
C ALA A 295 8.97 -13.58 16.21
N SER A 296 9.83 -12.78 15.57
CA SER A 296 10.48 -11.61 16.16
C SER A 296 9.69 -10.30 16.06
N ASN A 297 8.49 -10.34 15.46
CA ASN A 297 7.68 -9.16 15.15
C ASN A 297 8.45 -8.17 14.23
N GLY A 298 9.14 -8.68 13.23
CA GLY A 298 10.00 -7.92 12.32
C GLY A 298 11.50 -8.18 12.51
N LEU A 299 12.31 -7.57 11.66
CA LEU A 299 13.75 -7.81 11.55
C LEU A 299 14.52 -6.49 11.69
N TYR A 300 15.71 -6.51 12.30
CA TYR A 300 16.60 -5.35 12.32
C TYR A 300 17.69 -5.52 11.26
N LEU A 301 17.83 -4.55 10.36
CA LEU A 301 18.77 -4.65 9.24
C LEU A 301 20.21 -4.90 9.72
N ASP A 302 20.61 -4.23 10.80
CA ASP A 302 21.97 -4.30 11.35
C ASP A 302 22.29 -5.66 11.99
N ARG A 303 21.28 -6.50 12.25
CA ARG A 303 21.43 -7.83 12.84
C ARG A 303 21.47 -8.96 11.80
N LEU A 304 21.24 -8.65 10.53
CA LEU A 304 21.23 -9.62 9.45
C LEU A 304 22.61 -9.74 8.80
N ASP A 305 22.98 -10.98 8.48
CA ASP A 305 24.14 -11.29 7.64
C ASP A 305 23.92 -10.83 6.18
N PRO A 306 24.96 -10.78 5.35
CA PRO A 306 24.85 -10.31 3.96
C PRO A 306 23.83 -11.06 3.09
N ASP A 307 23.68 -12.37 3.27
CA ASP A 307 22.77 -13.19 2.45
C ASP A 307 21.33 -12.91 2.87
N SER A 308 21.07 -12.87 4.18
CA SER A 308 19.77 -12.44 4.72
C SER A 308 19.38 -11.02 4.29
N LYS A 309 20.34 -10.11 4.10
CA LYS A 309 20.08 -8.76 3.59
C LYS A 309 19.65 -8.75 2.12
N GLN A 310 20.20 -9.65 1.30
CA GLN A 310 19.76 -9.82 -0.09
C GLN A 310 18.34 -10.40 -0.15
N ILE A 311 18.04 -11.39 0.69
CA ILE A 311 16.69 -11.96 0.77
C ILE A 311 15.70 -10.91 1.31
N LEU A 312 16.10 -10.10 2.28
CA LEU A 312 15.26 -9.02 2.79
C LEU A 312 14.93 -7.99 1.70
N SER A 313 15.84 -7.70 0.77
CA SER A 313 15.53 -6.81 -0.35
C SER A 313 14.44 -7.40 -1.25
N LEU A 314 14.46 -8.71 -1.47
CA LEU A 314 13.40 -9.44 -2.18
C LEU A 314 12.06 -9.39 -1.41
N ILE A 315 12.07 -9.68 -0.11
CA ILE A 315 10.89 -9.60 0.77
C ILE A 315 10.27 -8.20 0.76
N TRP A 316 11.11 -7.16 0.80
CA TRP A 316 10.68 -5.77 0.71
C TRP A 316 10.13 -5.44 -0.67
N ARG A 317 10.75 -5.95 -1.74
CA ARG A 317 10.28 -5.80 -3.12
C ARG A 317 8.94 -6.49 -3.35
N TYR A 318 8.57 -7.50 -2.57
CA TYR A 318 7.21 -8.04 -2.60
C TYR A 318 6.23 -7.30 -1.67
N GLY A 319 6.71 -6.31 -0.91
CA GLY A 319 5.89 -5.52 0.00
C GLY A 319 5.49 -6.26 1.28
N TRP A 320 6.17 -7.36 1.63
CA TRP A 320 5.79 -8.18 2.78
C TRP A 320 6.22 -7.58 4.11
N LEU A 321 7.43 -7.02 4.13
CA LEU A 321 7.94 -6.23 5.25
C LEU A 321 8.24 -4.81 4.79
N LEU A 322 8.09 -3.88 5.72
CA LEU A 322 8.19 -2.46 5.47
C LEU A 322 9.26 -1.84 6.35
N PRO A 323 10.11 -0.97 5.81
CA PRO A 323 11.09 -0.25 6.60
C PRO A 323 10.38 0.70 7.58
N GLN A 324 10.85 0.70 8.82
CA GLN A 324 10.43 1.58 9.90
C GLN A 324 11.68 2.02 10.67
N ASN A 325 11.87 3.34 10.77
CA ASN A 325 12.91 3.90 11.62
C ASN A 325 12.58 3.65 13.09
N SER A 326 13.56 3.13 13.85
CA SER A 326 13.44 2.95 15.28
C SER A 326 14.65 3.55 16.01
N LYS A 327 14.56 3.69 17.33
CA LYS A 327 15.70 4.12 18.17
C LYS A 327 16.91 3.17 18.06
N PHE A 328 16.70 1.94 17.62
CA PHE A 328 17.70 0.89 17.54
C PHE A 328 18.16 0.60 16.10
N GLY A 329 17.90 1.53 15.18
CA GLY A 329 18.23 1.38 13.75
C GLY A 329 17.01 1.05 12.89
N LEU A 330 17.29 0.70 11.64
CA LEU A 330 16.26 0.40 10.65
C LEU A 330 15.67 -0.98 10.89
N ARG A 331 14.35 -1.03 11.10
CA ARG A 331 13.59 -2.26 11.34
C ARG A 331 12.61 -2.50 10.20
N PHE A 332 12.46 -3.75 9.79
CA PHE A 332 11.50 -4.19 8.80
C PHE A 332 10.34 -4.90 9.50
N VAL A 333 9.12 -4.40 9.36
CA VAL A 333 7.94 -4.87 10.09
C VAL A 333 6.77 -5.16 9.15
N PHE A 334 5.84 -6.00 9.58
CA PHE A 334 4.58 -6.19 8.87
C PHE A 334 3.71 -4.92 8.95
N ALA A 335 2.90 -4.68 7.92
CA ALA A 335 1.99 -3.53 7.88
C ALA A 335 0.98 -3.53 9.04
N SER A 336 0.57 -4.72 9.49
CA SER A 336 -0.32 -4.90 10.65
C SER A 336 -0.16 -6.27 11.30
N PRO A 337 -0.69 -6.47 12.53
CA PRO A 337 -0.77 -7.79 13.16
C PRO A 337 -1.48 -8.83 12.28
N MET A 338 -2.54 -8.44 11.56
CA MET A 338 -3.23 -9.36 10.65
C MET A 338 -2.36 -9.85 9.50
N HIS A 339 -1.47 -9.00 8.94
CA HIS A 339 -0.51 -9.44 7.92
C HIS A 339 0.47 -10.46 8.51
N ARG A 340 0.96 -10.21 9.73
CA ARG A 340 1.85 -11.15 10.43
C ARG A 340 1.18 -12.51 10.65
N TRP A 341 -0.09 -12.53 11.09
CA TRP A 341 -0.82 -13.79 11.30
C TRP A 341 -1.16 -14.50 9.99
N TYR A 342 -1.43 -13.75 8.92
CA TYR A 342 -1.58 -14.34 7.60
C TYR A 342 -0.31 -15.06 7.15
N PHE A 343 0.86 -14.43 7.25
CA PHE A 343 2.13 -15.07 6.93
C PHE A 343 2.41 -16.28 7.81
N TYR A 344 2.09 -16.20 9.10
CA TYR A 344 2.18 -17.35 9.99
C TYR A 344 1.33 -18.53 9.48
N HIS A 345 0.06 -18.27 9.11
CA HIS A 345 -0.81 -19.31 8.56
C HIS A 345 -0.26 -19.93 7.26
N MET A 346 0.38 -19.14 6.40
CA MET A 346 0.98 -19.64 5.16
C MET A 346 2.26 -20.43 5.36
N LEU A 347 3.10 -20.02 6.32
CA LEU A 347 4.42 -20.61 6.59
C LEU A 347 4.34 -21.97 7.29
N HIS A 348 3.26 -22.19 8.03
CA HIS A 348 3.03 -23.43 8.79
C HIS A 348 1.83 -24.20 8.22
N PRO A 349 1.82 -24.61 6.93
CA PRO A 349 0.66 -25.27 6.32
C PRO A 349 0.53 -26.77 6.68
N LEU A 350 1.42 -27.32 7.53
CA LEU A 350 1.38 -28.72 7.93
C LEU A 350 0.59 -28.91 9.23
N TRP A 351 -0.66 -29.29 9.02
CA TRP A 351 -1.67 -29.72 10.00
C TRP A 351 -1.32 -31.03 10.76
N GLU A 352 -0.07 -31.49 10.74
CA GLU A 352 0.31 -32.77 11.34
C GLU A 352 0.50 -32.64 12.86
N SER A 353 -0.59 -32.94 13.58
CA SER A 353 -0.63 -33.48 14.94
C SER A 353 0.38 -32.90 15.94
N GLY A 354 0.13 -31.68 16.42
CA GLY A 354 0.78 -31.18 17.65
C GLY A 354 0.70 -29.68 17.91
N GLN A 355 0.41 -28.86 16.89
CA GLN A 355 0.41 -27.39 17.01
C GLN A 355 -1.00 -26.74 17.16
N GLU A 356 -2.07 -27.52 17.33
CA GLU A 356 -3.45 -27.00 17.56
C GLU A 356 -3.49 -25.93 18.67
N GLY A 357 -2.64 -26.07 19.70
CA GLY A 357 -2.57 -25.12 20.80
C GLY A 357 -2.18 -23.70 20.38
N LEU A 358 -1.48 -23.48 19.26
CA LEU A 358 -0.98 -22.14 18.90
C LEU A 358 -1.99 -21.32 18.09
N LEU A 359 -2.62 -21.87 17.05
CA LEU A 359 -3.74 -21.18 16.39
C LEU A 359 -4.93 -21.04 17.33
N HIS A 360 -5.15 -22.01 18.22
CA HIS A 360 -6.13 -21.84 19.30
C HIS A 360 -5.72 -20.71 20.25
N ARG A 361 -4.45 -20.58 20.64
CA ARG A 361 -3.95 -19.44 21.43
C ARG A 361 -4.04 -18.11 20.68
N VAL A 362 -3.74 -18.06 19.38
CA VAL A 362 -3.88 -16.87 18.55
C VAL A 362 -5.34 -16.48 18.44
N SER A 363 -6.23 -17.44 18.17
CA SER A 363 -7.68 -17.22 18.12
C SER A 363 -8.23 -16.80 19.48
N GLN A 364 -7.78 -17.40 20.58
CA GLN A 364 -8.14 -16.98 21.93
C GLN A 364 -7.62 -15.58 22.26
N ALA A 365 -6.37 -15.27 21.93
CA ALA A 365 -5.77 -13.95 22.12
C ALA A 365 -6.53 -12.89 21.31
N LEU A 366 -6.82 -13.18 20.04
CA LEU A 366 -7.65 -12.36 19.15
C LEU A 366 -9.05 -12.10 19.73
N ARG A 367 -9.72 -13.15 20.20
CA ARG A 367 -11.04 -13.05 20.85
C ARG A 367 -10.98 -12.28 22.17
N ALA A 368 -9.87 -12.37 22.90
CA ALA A 368 -9.60 -11.62 24.12
C ALA A 368 -9.10 -10.19 23.87
N GLY A 369 -9.01 -9.75 22.60
CA GLY A 369 -8.55 -8.41 22.26
C GLY A 369 -7.04 -8.18 22.37
N GLN A 370 -6.24 -9.24 22.42
CA GLN A 370 -4.79 -9.19 22.59
C GLN A 370 -4.06 -9.23 21.24
N PHE A 371 -4.08 -8.14 20.48
CA PHE A 371 -3.49 -8.09 19.12
C PHE A 371 -1.97 -7.88 19.10
N THR A 372 -1.40 -7.39 20.20
CA THR A 372 0.03 -7.12 20.36
C THR A 372 0.75 -8.16 21.20
N ALA A 373 0.03 -9.20 21.67
CA ALA A 373 0.60 -10.21 22.53
C ALA A 373 1.89 -10.78 21.92
N HIS A 374 2.99 -10.65 22.67
CA HIS A 374 4.15 -11.51 22.48
C HIS A 374 3.71 -12.92 22.83
N ILE A 375 3.17 -13.65 21.85
CA ILE A 375 3.10 -15.08 21.96
C ILE A 375 4.55 -15.53 21.92
N THR A 376 5.14 -15.76 23.09
CA THR A 376 6.52 -16.23 23.21
C THR A 376 6.62 -17.57 22.51
N TRP A 377 7.26 -17.54 21.36
CA TRP A 377 7.61 -18.69 20.55
C TRP A 377 8.73 -19.42 21.27
N LYS A 378 8.43 -20.52 21.95
CA LYS A 378 9.48 -21.50 22.27
C LYS A 378 9.81 -22.21 20.97
N HIS A 379 10.68 -21.62 20.15
CA HIS A 379 11.44 -22.41 19.21
C HIS A 379 12.37 -23.28 20.06
N HIS A 380 12.06 -24.57 20.16
CA HIS A 380 13.09 -25.54 20.46
C HIS A 380 13.97 -25.59 19.21
N TYR A 381 15.03 -24.78 19.21
CA TYR A 381 16.17 -24.99 18.33
C TYR A 381 16.93 -26.22 18.79
#